data_AF-A0A519S796-F1
#
_entry.id   AF-A0A519S796-F1
#
_cell.length_a   1.000
_cell.length_b   1.000
_cell.length_c   1.000
_cell.angle_alpha   90.00
_cell.angle_beta   90.00
_cell.angle_gamma   90.00
#
_symmetry.space_group_name_H-M   'P 1'
#
loop_
_entity.id
_entity.type
_entity.pdbx_description
1 polymer ?
#
loop_
_entity_poly.entity_id
_entity_poly.type
_entity_poly.pdbx_seq_one_letter_code
_entity_poly.pdbx_strand_id
1 'polypeptide(L)'
;MNQKLIYTLKVCAITWIAAIPSMMIIGWTIVGSLYLTEANFDFSFSLSTLNLNIFVAILAASLMLSSYFKSTIGHRRFITDRPVIYAIITFLAYLTFSDSIHFVSFFELAVSFGPMFLIAYSSSKYFALERAVNLDGVL
;
A
#
# COMPACT_ATOMS: atom_id res chain seq x y z
N MET A 1 12.56 -22.20 6.56
CA MET A 1 11.81 -21.35 5.60
C MET A 1 12.09 -19.88 5.94
N ASN A 2 12.52 -19.05 4.98
CA ASN A 2 12.98 -17.68 5.26
C ASN A 2 11.87 -16.85 5.93
N GLN A 3 11.98 -16.55 7.24
CA GLN A 3 11.03 -15.70 7.97
C GLN A 3 10.76 -14.35 7.26
N LYS A 4 11.74 -13.85 6.51
CA LYS A 4 11.62 -12.65 5.66
C LYS A 4 10.55 -12.84 4.56
N LEU A 5 10.50 -13.99 3.91
CA LEU A 5 9.57 -14.30 2.83
C LEU A 5 8.14 -14.50 3.35
N ILE A 6 8.00 -15.11 4.53
CA ILE A 6 6.71 -15.24 5.21
C ILE A 6 6.17 -13.86 5.61
N TYR A 7 7.03 -12.99 6.15
CA TYR A 7 6.67 -11.61 6.48
C TYR A 7 6.18 -10.82 5.26
N THR A 8 6.92 -10.87 4.14
CA THR A 8 6.51 -10.18 2.91
C THR A 8 5.19 -10.72 2.38
N LEU A 9 4.98 -12.03 2.44
CA LEU A 9 3.75 -12.67 2.00
C LEU A 9 2.55 -12.25 2.87
N LYS A 10 2.69 -12.24 4.21
CA LYS A 10 1.65 -11.80 5.13
C LYS A 10 1.22 -10.36 4.85
N VAL A 11 2.18 -9.44 4.71
CA VAL A 11 1.93 -8.03 4.40
C VAL A 11 1.20 -7.90 3.07
N CYS A 12 1.69 -8.55 2.01
CA CYS A 12 1.06 -8.48 0.68
C CYS A 12 -0.36 -9.06 0.68
N ALA A 13 -0.57 -10.22 1.31
CA ALA A 13 -1.88 -10.89 1.37
C ALA A 13 -2.91 -10.02 2.10
N ILE A 14 -2.54 -9.41 3.22
CA ILE A 14 -3.45 -8.54 3.98
C ILE A 14 -3.71 -7.25 3.24
N THR A 15 -2.71 -6.68 2.58
CA THR A 15 -2.91 -5.49 1.74
C THR A 15 -3.90 -5.80 0.62
N TRP A 16 -3.78 -6.97 -0.02
CA TRP A 16 -4.68 -7.39 -1.10
C TRP A 16 -6.12 -7.63 -0.61
N ILE A 17 -6.28 -8.37 0.50
CA ILE A 17 -7.60 -8.71 1.05
C ILE A 17 -8.31 -7.49 1.65
N ALA A 18 -7.59 -6.61 2.36
CA ALA A 18 -8.20 -5.50 3.09
C ALA A 18 -8.39 -4.24 2.22
N ALA A 19 -7.60 -4.05 1.16
CA ALA A 19 -7.73 -2.89 0.28
C ALA A 19 -9.09 -2.85 -0.42
N ILE A 20 -9.56 -3.98 -0.96
CA ILE A 20 -10.86 -4.04 -1.67
C ILE A 20 -12.05 -3.61 -0.79
N PRO A 21 -12.30 -4.22 0.40
CA PRO A 21 -13.43 -3.85 1.24
C PRO A 21 -13.29 -2.44 1.83
N SER A 22 -12.08 -2.00 2.18
CA SER A 22 -11.89 -0.63 2.70
C SER A 22 -12.25 0.43 1.66
N MET A 23 -11.91 0.20 0.39
CA MET A 23 -12.28 1.11 -0.69
C MET A 23 -13.77 1.06 -1.01
N MET A 24 -14.41 -0.11 -0.93
CA MET A 24 -15.87 -0.20 -1.03
C MET A 24 -16.57 0.64 0.04
N ILE A 25 -16.13 0.56 1.31
CA ILE A 25 -16.71 1.33 2.41
C ILE A 25 -16.55 2.83 2.15
N ILE A 26 -15.36 3.27 1.75
CA ILE A 26 -15.08 4.68 1.49
C ILE A 26 -15.90 5.19 0.29
N GLY A 27 -15.98 4.41 -0.78
CA GLY A 27 -16.80 4.75 -1.93
C GLY A 27 -18.28 4.87 -1.61
N TRP A 28 -18.83 3.92 -0.86
CA TRP A 28 -20.22 4.01 -0.40
C TRP A 28 -20.47 5.21 0.50
N THR A 29 -19.50 5.57 1.34
CA THR A 29 -19.62 6.76 2.22
C THR A 29 -19.65 8.05 1.40
N ILE A 30 -18.81 8.15 0.36
CA ILE A 30 -18.75 9.34 -0.52
C ILE A 30 -20.02 9.42 -1.38
N VAL A 31 -20.44 8.32 -1.99
CA VAL A 31 -21.70 8.26 -2.77
C VAL A 31 -22.89 8.62 -1.88
N GLY A 32 -22.96 8.07 -0.67
CA GLY A 32 -24.00 8.41 0.30
C GLY A 32 -23.98 9.89 0.70
N SER A 33 -22.80 10.46 0.95
CA SER A 33 -22.64 11.88 1.27
C SER A 33 -23.07 12.78 0.11
N LEU A 34 -22.69 12.44 -1.13
CA LEU A 34 -23.07 13.19 -2.34
C LEU A 34 -24.58 13.15 -2.58
N TYR A 35 -25.21 11.99 -2.39
CA TYR A 35 -26.67 11.85 -2.46
C TYR A 35 -27.39 12.74 -1.43
N LEU A 36 -26.82 12.89 -0.23
CA LEU A 36 -27.34 13.75 0.84
C LEU A 36 -27.18 15.25 0.57
N THR A 37 -26.27 15.66 -0.32
CA THR A 37 -25.96 17.08 -0.57
C THR A 37 -26.48 17.61 -1.91
N GLU A 38 -27.21 16.80 -2.70
CA GLU A 38 -27.64 17.12 -4.08
C GLU A 38 -26.49 17.61 -4.99
N ALA A 39 -25.25 17.28 -4.64
CA ALA A 39 -24.09 17.69 -5.38
C ALA A 39 -23.88 16.73 -6.57
N ASN A 40 -24.01 17.26 -7.79
CA ASN A 40 -23.68 16.55 -9.03
C ASN A 40 -22.15 16.44 -9.20
N PHE A 41 -21.50 15.69 -8.32
CA PHE A 41 -20.09 15.35 -8.45
C PHE A 41 -19.97 13.98 -9.10
N ASP A 42 -19.45 13.95 -10.33
CA ASP A 42 -19.19 12.72 -11.07
C ASP A 42 -17.87 12.14 -10.54
N PHE A 43 -17.96 11.25 -9.55
CA PHE A 43 -16.82 10.62 -8.90
C PHE A 43 -16.62 9.21 -9.49
N SER A 44 -15.48 8.97 -10.13
CA SER A 44 -15.17 7.70 -10.77
C SER A 44 -14.03 6.98 -10.05
N PHE A 45 -14.30 5.78 -9.55
CA PHE A 45 -13.26 4.94 -8.97
C PHE A 45 -12.36 4.38 -10.08
N SER A 46 -11.15 4.94 -10.19
CA SER A 46 -10.10 4.53 -11.15
C SER A 46 -9.40 3.21 -10.75
N LEU A 47 -9.74 2.62 -9.61
CA LEU A 47 -8.99 1.49 -9.08
C LEU A 47 -9.40 0.15 -9.72
N SER A 48 -8.70 -0.20 -10.79
CA SER A 48 -8.74 -1.55 -11.38
C SER A 48 -8.00 -2.56 -10.50
N THR A 49 -8.47 -3.82 -10.50
CA THR A 49 -7.75 -4.97 -9.91
C THR A 49 -6.33 -5.12 -10.47
N LEU A 50 -6.10 -4.62 -11.70
CA LEU A 50 -4.78 -4.56 -12.32
C LEU A 50 -3.84 -3.61 -11.56
N ASN A 51 -4.30 -2.41 -11.20
CA ASN A 51 -3.52 -1.43 -10.45
C ASN A 51 -3.18 -1.94 -9.04
N LEU A 52 -4.13 -2.65 -8.42
CA LEU A 52 -3.94 -3.31 -7.13
C LEU A 52 -2.83 -4.37 -7.21
N ASN A 53 -2.85 -5.22 -8.24
CA ASN A 53 -1.84 -6.27 -8.44
C ASN A 53 -0.44 -5.68 -8.71
N ILE A 54 -0.36 -4.59 -9.49
CA ILE A 54 0.90 -3.90 -9.77
C ILE A 54 1.49 -3.31 -8.50
N PHE A 55 0.69 -2.64 -7.68
CA PHE A 55 1.16 -2.12 -6.40
C PHE A 55 1.65 -3.24 -5.48
N VAL A 56 0.91 -4.36 -5.38
CA VAL A 56 1.33 -5.50 -4.54
C VAL A 56 2.65 -6.09 -5.04
N ALA A 57 2.87 -6.18 -6.36
CA ALA A 57 4.13 -6.62 -6.94
C ALA A 57 5.28 -5.67 -6.59
N ILE A 58 5.07 -4.36 -6.71
CA ILE A 58 6.06 -3.32 -6.34
C ILE A 58 6.36 -3.38 -4.83
N LEU A 59 5.34 -3.56 -3.98
CA LEU A 59 5.48 -3.70 -2.53
C LEU A 59 6.30 -4.93 -2.16
N ALA A 60 6.01 -6.08 -2.79
CA ALA A 60 6.77 -7.31 -2.58
C ALA A 60 8.24 -7.13 -2.98
N ALA A 61 8.48 -6.51 -4.15
CA ALA A 61 9.81 -6.21 -4.65
C ALA A 61 10.57 -5.27 -3.70
N SER A 62 9.93 -4.18 -3.24
CA SER A 62 10.59 -3.20 -2.35
C SER A 62 10.96 -3.81 -1.00
N LEU A 63 10.09 -4.66 -0.43
CA LEU A 63 10.34 -5.35 0.83
C LEU A 63 11.45 -6.39 0.69
N MET A 64 11.45 -7.17 -0.40
CA MET A 64 12.51 -8.13 -0.67
C MET A 64 13.85 -7.43 -0.89
N LEU A 65 13.87 -6.39 -1.71
CA LEU A 65 15.06 -5.59 -2.02
C LEU A 65 15.63 -4.97 -0.74
N SER A 66 14.78 -4.34 0.08
CA SER A 66 15.17 -3.82 1.40
C SER A 66 15.80 -4.90 2.29
N SER A 67 15.21 -6.09 2.33
CA SER A 67 15.72 -7.20 3.13
C SER A 67 17.05 -7.77 2.63
N TYR A 68 17.31 -7.68 1.32
CA TYR A 68 18.54 -8.07 0.66
C TYR A 68 19.64 -7.05 0.93
N PHE A 69 19.38 -5.76 0.71
CA PHE A 69 20.31 -4.66 1.03
C PHE A 69 20.72 -4.65 2.50
N LYS A 70 19.77 -4.92 3.41
CA LYS A 70 20.08 -5.04 4.85
C LYS A 70 21.02 -6.21 5.17
N SER A 71 20.95 -7.29 4.39
CA SER A 71 21.79 -8.48 4.56
C SER A 71 23.18 -8.34 3.96
N THR A 72 23.30 -7.62 2.84
CA THR A 72 24.53 -7.55 2.05
C THR A 72 25.41 -6.35 2.41
N ILE A 73 24.81 -5.19 2.75
CA ILE A 73 25.53 -3.91 2.86
C ILE A 73 25.65 -3.41 4.31
N GLY A 74 25.06 -4.13 5.28
CA GLY A 74 25.25 -3.85 6.71
C GLY A 74 24.85 -2.43 7.14
N HIS A 75 23.58 -2.25 7.52
CA HIS A 75 23.08 -1.06 8.25
C HIS A 75 23.61 0.32 7.81
N ARG A 76 23.84 0.58 6.52
CA ARG A 76 23.93 1.98 6.03
C ARG A 76 22.53 2.58 5.98
N ARG A 77 22.19 3.16 7.13
CA ARG A 77 20.98 3.84 7.66
C ARG A 77 20.15 4.78 6.76
N PHE A 78 20.27 4.80 5.43
CA PHE A 78 19.71 5.92 4.66
C PHE A 78 18.71 5.58 3.55
N ILE A 79 18.59 4.32 3.09
CA ILE A 79 17.68 3.99 1.96
C ILE A 79 16.69 2.86 2.31
N THR A 80 16.87 2.19 3.46
CA THR A 80 16.20 0.91 3.75
C THR A 80 15.16 1.00 4.88
N ASP A 81 15.05 2.13 5.57
CA ASP A 81 14.22 2.22 6.79
C ASP A 81 12.70 2.25 6.51
N ARG A 82 12.28 2.58 5.29
CA ARG A 82 10.84 2.68 4.94
C ARG A 82 10.51 2.11 3.55
N PRO A 83 10.65 0.79 3.33
CA PRO A 83 10.42 0.13 2.02
C PRO A 83 9.02 0.34 1.44
N VAL A 84 8.01 0.53 2.30
CA VAL A 84 6.64 0.83 1.89
C VAL A 84 6.53 2.22 1.25
N ILE A 85 7.25 3.22 1.76
CA ILE A 85 7.22 4.57 1.17
C ILE A 85 7.81 4.55 -0.23
N TYR A 86 8.92 3.83 -0.42
CA TYR A 86 9.49 3.66 -1.76
C TYR A 86 8.53 2.93 -2.70
N ALA A 87 7.78 1.92 -2.24
CA ALA A 87 6.76 1.29 -3.06
C ALA A 87 5.64 2.26 -3.47
N ILE A 88 5.19 3.12 -2.54
CA ILE A 88 4.18 4.15 -2.82
C ILE A 88 4.69 5.16 -3.86
N ILE A 89 5.91 5.67 -3.70
CA ILE A 89 6.52 6.63 -4.64
C ILE A 89 6.68 5.99 -6.02
N THR A 90 7.20 4.75 -6.09
CA THR A 90 7.38 4.03 -7.35
C THR A 90 6.04 3.75 -8.03
N PHE A 91 4.99 3.45 -7.27
CA PHE A 91 3.66 3.25 -7.82
C PHE A 91 3.01 4.55 -8.31
N LEU A 92 3.21 5.66 -7.59
CA LEU A 92 2.78 6.98 -8.07
C LEU A 92 3.47 7.34 -9.38
N ALA A 93 4.78 7.09 -9.49
CA ALA A 93 5.51 7.26 -10.74
C ALA A 93 4.95 6.36 -11.86
N TYR A 94 4.67 5.08 -11.57
CA TYR A 94 4.02 4.16 -12.52
C TYR A 94 2.69 4.73 -13.04
N LEU A 95 1.83 5.23 -12.13
CA LEU A 95 0.56 5.81 -12.52
C LEU A 95 0.72 7.08 -13.38
N THR A 96 1.77 7.89 -13.15
CA THR A 96 2.09 9.06 -13.99
C THR A 96 2.55 8.64 -15.39
N PHE A 97 3.37 7.59 -15.51
CA PHE A 97 3.85 7.09 -16.80
C PHE A 97 2.78 6.31 -17.59
N SER A 98 1.81 5.71 -16.90
CA SER A 98 0.74 4.92 -17.51
C SER A 98 -0.45 5.77 -17.98
N ASP A 99 -0.32 7.10 -18.00
CA ASP A 99 -1.37 8.10 -18.29
C ASP A 99 -2.69 7.90 -17.51
N SER A 100 -2.70 7.04 -16.49
CA SER A 100 -3.90 6.69 -15.72
C SER A 100 -4.32 7.78 -14.74
N ILE A 101 -3.49 8.82 -14.57
CA ILE A 101 -3.77 10.04 -13.78
C ILE A 101 -3.87 11.28 -14.68
N HIS A 102 -3.74 11.16 -16.00
CA HIS A 102 -3.99 12.32 -16.85
C HIS A 102 -5.47 12.68 -16.64
N PHE A 103 -5.75 13.80 -15.94
CA PHE A 103 -7.07 14.34 -15.58
C PHE A 103 -7.74 13.89 -14.27
N VAL A 104 -7.12 13.08 -13.41
CA VAL A 104 -7.72 12.72 -12.10
C VAL A 104 -7.38 13.76 -11.03
N SER A 105 -8.40 14.23 -10.30
CA SER A 105 -8.18 15.20 -9.21
C SER A 105 -7.36 14.59 -8.06
N PHE A 106 -6.57 15.40 -7.34
CA PHE A 106 -5.80 14.89 -6.18
C PHE A 106 -6.68 14.21 -5.13
N PHE A 107 -7.91 14.71 -4.94
CA PHE A 107 -8.89 14.14 -4.03
C PHE A 107 -9.33 12.73 -4.47
N GLU A 108 -9.65 12.57 -5.75
CA GLU A 108 -10.05 11.29 -6.34
C GLU A 108 -8.91 10.27 -6.35
N LEU A 109 -7.66 10.73 -6.55
CA LEU A 109 -6.47 9.91 -6.37
C LEU A 109 -6.29 9.46 -4.91
N ALA A 110 -6.43 10.38 -3.95
CA ALA A 110 -6.28 10.10 -2.54
C ALA A 110 -7.35 9.14 -2.02
N VAL A 111 -8.59 9.28 -2.50
CA VAL A 111 -9.69 8.37 -2.15
C VAL A 111 -9.51 7.02 -2.83
N SER A 112 -9.07 6.99 -4.09
CA SER A 112 -8.90 5.74 -4.85
C SER A 112 -7.72 4.93 -4.36
N PHE A 113 -6.55 5.53 -4.10
CA PHE A 113 -5.32 4.80 -3.78
C PHE A 113 -4.85 4.98 -2.33
N GLY A 114 -5.30 6.02 -1.63
CA GLY A 114 -4.90 6.31 -0.25
C GLY A 114 -5.20 5.17 0.73
N PRO A 115 -6.39 4.54 0.72
CA PRO A 115 -6.70 3.42 1.61
C PRO A 115 -5.73 2.26 1.42
N MET A 116 -5.35 1.98 0.17
CA MET A 116 -4.37 0.96 -0.18
C MET A 116 -2.99 1.26 0.42
N PHE A 117 -2.51 2.50 0.30
CA PHE A 117 -1.25 2.93 0.88
C PHE A 117 -1.26 2.86 2.42
N LEU A 118 -2.38 3.25 3.03
CA LEU A 118 -2.55 3.28 4.48
C LEU A 118 -2.56 1.86 5.06
N ILE A 119 -3.22 0.92 4.39
CA ILE A 119 -3.23 -0.51 4.75
C ILE A 119 -1.84 -1.14 4.56
N ALA A 120 -1.15 -0.83 3.46
CA ALA A 120 0.21 -1.33 3.23
C ALA A 120 1.17 -0.85 4.33
N TYR A 121 1.04 0.42 4.73
CA TYR A 121 1.86 1.01 5.78
C TYR A 121 1.52 0.44 7.17
N SER A 122 0.23 0.34 7.51
CA SER A 122 -0.21 -0.18 8.81
C SER A 122 0.12 -1.67 8.97
N SER A 123 -0.13 -2.48 7.95
CA SER A 123 0.20 -3.91 7.96
C SER A 123 1.71 -4.13 8.06
N SER A 124 2.53 -3.41 7.30
CA SER A 124 3.99 -3.51 7.41
C SER A 124 4.48 -3.18 8.82
N LYS A 125 3.94 -2.14 9.45
CA LYS A 125 4.29 -1.75 10.82
C LYS A 125 3.82 -2.79 11.85
N TYR A 126 2.60 -3.30 11.71
CA TYR A 126 2.02 -4.29 12.62
C TYR A 126 2.83 -5.60 12.60
N PHE A 127 3.13 -6.14 11.41
CA PHE A 127 3.93 -7.36 11.30
C PHE A 127 5.39 -7.14 11.68
N ALA A 128 5.92 -5.92 11.53
CA ALA A 128 7.28 -5.62 11.96
C ALA A 128 7.36 -5.64 13.50
N LEU A 129 6.31 -5.15 14.17
CA LEU A 129 6.14 -5.26 15.61
C LEU A 129 5.98 -6.72 16.05
N GLU A 130 5.10 -7.50 15.39
CA GLU A 130 4.91 -8.94 15.68
C GLU A 130 6.21 -9.73 15.54
N ARG A 131 7.06 -9.35 14.57
CA ARG A 131 8.37 -9.96 14.37
C ARG A 131 9.37 -9.57 15.47
N ALA A 132 9.37 -8.32 15.91
CA ALA A 132 10.21 -7.86 17.01
C ALA A 132 9.82 -8.57 18.32
N VAL A 133 8.51 -8.62 18.63
CA VAL A 133 7.98 -9.30 19.81
C VAL A 133 8.28 -10.81 19.81
N ASN A 134 8.18 -11.49 18.65
CA ASN A 134 8.52 -12.91 18.56
C ASN A 134 10.04 -13.21 18.61
N LEU A 135 10.89 -12.23 18.31
CA LEU A 135 12.35 -12.38 18.39
C LEU A 135 12.89 -12.05 19.79
N ASP A 136 12.22 -11.15 20.51
CA ASP A 136 12.63 -10.65 21.82
C ASP A 136 11.97 -11.37 23.00
N GLY A 137 11.45 -12.59 22.82
CA GLY A 137 10.69 -13.35 23.83
C GLY A 137 11.20 -13.26 25.27
N VAL A 138 10.80 -12.21 25.97
CA VAL A 138 10.94 -11.82 27.39
C VAL A 138 9.96 -10.64 27.53
N LEU A 139 8.76 -10.74 28.09
CA LEU A 139 8.21 -11.58 29.16
C LEU A 139 6.86 -12.18 28.78
#